data_AF-A0A7X1P5H3-F1
#
_entry.id   AF-A0A7X1P5H3-F1
#
_cell.length_a   1.000
_cell.length_b   1.000
_cell.length_c   1.000
_cell.angle_alpha   90.00
_cell.angle_beta   90.00
_cell.angle_gamma   90.00
#
_symmetry.space_group_name_H-M   'P 1'
#
loop_
_entity.id
_entity.type
_entity.pdbx_description
1 polymer ?
#
loop_
_entity_poly.entity_id
_entity_poly.type
_entity_poly.pdbx_seq_one_letter_code
_entity_poly.pdbx_strand_id
1 'polypeptide(L)'
;MRSKVETLARAAERVTDGARLVMSANLHRSPMAFLREVVRRRVRSLRVIGVVGGDLNIDFLVGAGAVGVVDTCSVTLGEFARTGPNFARHVIADRVRALDNT
;
A
#
# COMPACT_ATOMS: atom_id res chain seq x y z
N MET A 1 5.60 26.12 18.23
CA MET A 1 5.50 24.87 17.43
C MET A 1 4.07 24.38 17.44
N ARG A 2 3.50 23.95 16.31
CA ARG A 2 2.15 23.35 16.28
C ARG A 2 2.23 21.88 16.70
N SER A 3 1.24 21.41 17.47
CA SER A 3 1.12 19.98 17.79
C SER A 3 0.98 19.13 16.52
N LYS A 4 1.64 17.97 16.51
CA LYS A 4 1.57 16.95 15.43
C LYS A 4 0.79 15.70 15.87
N VAL A 5 0.28 15.70 17.11
CA VAL A 5 -0.53 14.59 17.62
C VAL A 5 -1.94 14.76 17.08
N GLU A 6 -2.41 13.77 16.32
CA GLU A 6 -3.74 13.73 15.72
C GLU A 6 -4.27 12.30 15.63
N THR A 7 -5.57 12.15 15.32
CA THR A 7 -6.18 10.84 15.12
C THR A 7 -5.80 10.24 13.77
N LEU A 8 -5.83 8.92 13.64
CA LEU A 8 -5.56 8.24 12.36
C LEU A 8 -6.54 8.64 11.26
N ALA A 9 -7.82 8.84 11.60
CA ALA A 9 -8.83 9.29 10.64
C ALA A 9 -8.46 10.66 10.03
N ARG A 10 -8.05 11.61 10.89
CA ARG A 10 -7.64 12.95 10.46
C ARG A 10 -6.33 12.91 9.69
N ALA A 11 -5.36 12.11 10.13
CA ALA A 11 -4.12 11.91 9.38
C ALA A 11 -4.37 11.32 8.00
N ALA A 12 -5.32 10.38 7.89
CA ALA A 12 -5.67 9.72 6.64
C ALA A 12 -6.27 10.70 5.63
N GLU A 13 -6.88 11.82 6.06
CA GLU A 13 -7.39 12.88 5.17
C GLU A 13 -6.35 13.43 4.19
N ARG A 14 -5.07 13.37 4.59
CA ARG A 14 -3.93 13.83 3.77
C ARG A 14 -3.65 12.93 2.57
N VAL A 15 -4.15 11.69 2.58
CA VAL A 15 -4.02 10.76 1.46
C VAL A 15 -5.17 11.01 0.50
N THR A 16 -4.91 11.65 -0.63
CA THR A 16 -5.91 11.91 -1.66
C THR A 16 -5.87 10.84 -2.75
N ASP A 17 -6.87 10.83 -3.62
CA ASP A 17 -6.81 10.04 -4.85
C ASP A 17 -5.56 10.42 -5.67
N GLY A 18 -4.96 9.43 -6.33
CA GLY A 18 -3.72 9.64 -7.10
C GLY A 18 -2.47 9.89 -6.27
N ALA A 19 -2.56 9.91 -4.93
CA ALA A 19 -1.41 10.15 -4.08
C ALA A 19 -0.34 9.07 -4.22
N ARG A 20 0.90 9.46 -3.97
CA ARG A 20 2.07 8.57 -3.92
C ARG A 20 2.34 8.22 -2.46
N LEU A 21 2.31 6.94 -2.13
CA LEU A 21 2.59 6.45 -0.79
C LEU A 21 3.88 5.64 -0.80
N VAL A 22 4.89 6.15 -0.12
CA VAL A 22 6.14 5.44 0.13
C VAL A 22 5.99 4.64 1.41
N MET A 23 6.38 3.37 1.38
CA MET A 23 6.35 2.51 2.54
C MET A 23 7.62 1.68 2.64
N SER A 24 8.12 1.60 3.88
CA SER A 24 9.26 0.79 4.28
C SER A 24 8.81 -0.07 5.46
N ALA A 25 8.12 -1.17 5.17
CA ALA A 25 7.73 -2.18 6.15
C ALA A 25 7.34 -3.45 5.42
N ASN A 26 7.66 -4.59 6.03
CA ASN A 26 7.31 -5.92 5.55
C ASN A 26 6.12 -6.48 6.36
N LEU A 27 6.16 -7.75 6.75
CA LEU A 27 5.16 -8.31 7.67
C LEU A 27 5.22 -7.72 9.10
N HIS A 28 6.33 -7.10 9.48
CA HIS A 28 6.51 -6.53 10.82
C HIS A 28 6.35 -5.01 10.80
N ARG A 29 5.73 -4.47 11.86
CA ARG A 29 5.53 -3.01 12.06
C ARG A 29 4.80 -2.31 10.91
N SER A 30 4.02 -3.07 10.13
CA SER A 30 3.15 -2.53 9.10
C SER A 30 2.10 -1.60 9.72
N PRO A 31 1.91 -0.37 9.22
CA PRO A 31 0.98 0.62 9.77
C PRO A 31 -0.49 0.31 9.43
N MET A 32 -0.93 -0.93 9.69
CA MET A 32 -2.23 -1.44 9.26
C MET A 32 -3.40 -0.64 9.84
N ALA A 33 -3.26 -0.07 11.04
CA ALA A 33 -4.29 0.80 11.60
C ALA A 33 -4.51 2.04 10.71
N PHE A 34 -3.44 2.67 10.24
CA PHE A 34 -3.51 3.82 9.33
C PHE A 34 -4.02 3.42 7.94
N LEU A 35 -3.50 2.32 7.36
CA LEU A 35 -3.93 1.86 6.04
C LEU A 35 -5.42 1.50 6.00
N ARG A 36 -5.96 0.94 7.08
CA ARG A 36 -7.41 0.69 7.19
C ARG A 36 -8.22 1.99 7.17
N GLU A 37 -7.75 3.07 7.81
CA GLU A 37 -8.42 4.38 7.69
C GLU A 37 -8.37 4.93 6.26
N VAL A 38 -7.22 4.80 5.59
CA VAL A 38 -7.09 5.19 4.18
C VAL A 38 -8.11 4.43 3.31
N VAL A 39 -8.24 3.11 3.48
CA VAL A 39 -9.20 2.29 2.75
C VAL A 39 -10.65 2.65 3.07
N ARG A 40 -10.99 2.95 4.33
CA ARG A 40 -12.35 3.39 4.73
C ARG A 40 -12.79 4.66 4.00
N ARG A 41 -11.84 5.56 3.71
CA ARG A 41 -12.08 6.78 2.92
C ARG A 41 -12.30 6.53 1.43
N ARG A 42 -12.17 5.27 0.97
CA ARG A 42 -12.36 4.84 -0.42
C ARG A 42 -11.47 5.58 -1.42
N VAL A 43 -10.25 5.93 -1.02
CA VAL A 43 -9.27 6.51 -1.94
C VAL A 43 -8.97 5.57 -3.11
N ARG A 44 -8.61 6.15 -4.26
CA ARG A 44 -8.41 5.45 -5.53
C ARG A 44 -7.13 5.88 -6.22
N SER A 45 -6.68 5.04 -7.16
CA SER A 45 -5.58 5.33 -8.07
C SER A 45 -4.27 5.68 -7.37
N LEU A 46 -4.04 5.16 -6.17
CA LEU A 46 -2.78 5.35 -5.45
C LEU A 46 -1.63 4.75 -6.25
N ARG A 47 -0.48 5.43 -6.22
CA ARG A 47 0.81 4.81 -6.55
C ARG A 47 1.51 4.45 -5.25
N VAL A 48 1.75 3.17 -5.03
CA VAL A 48 2.50 2.68 -3.86
C VAL A 48 3.93 2.37 -4.26
N ILE A 49 4.88 2.82 -3.44
CA ILE A 49 6.31 2.68 -3.67
C ILE A 49 6.89 1.91 -2.48
N GLY A 50 7.34 0.69 -2.74
CA GLY A 50 8.00 -0.17 -1.76
C GLY A 50 9.50 0.07 -1.76
N VAL A 51 10.03 0.65 -0.68
CA VAL A 51 11.47 0.86 -0.49
C VAL A 51 12.00 -0.24 0.42
N VAL A 52 12.67 -1.23 -0.19
CA VAL A 52 13.17 -2.44 0.50
C VAL A 52 12.05 -3.07 1.35
N GLY A 53 10.98 -3.49 0.67
CA GLY A 53 9.76 -4.03 1.29
C GLY A 53 8.50 -3.36 0.76
N GLY A 54 7.42 -3.44 1.55
CA GLY A 54 6.09 -2.97 1.18
C GLY A 54 5.05 -4.09 1.21
N ASP A 55 5.46 -5.35 1.00
CA ASP A 55 4.76 -6.62 1.28
C ASP A 55 3.27 -6.51 1.67
N LEU A 56 2.95 -6.71 2.96
CA LEU A 56 1.57 -6.75 3.46
C LEU A 56 0.82 -5.44 3.20
N ASN A 57 1.52 -4.31 3.25
CA ASN A 57 0.93 -2.99 3.04
C ASN A 57 0.44 -2.84 1.59
N ILE A 58 1.29 -3.21 0.64
CA ILE A 58 1.01 -3.19 -0.80
C ILE A 58 -0.11 -4.19 -1.10
N ASP A 59 0.03 -5.44 -0.66
CA ASP A 59 -0.97 -6.49 -0.94
C ASP A 59 -2.36 -6.12 -0.39
N PHE A 60 -2.41 -5.57 0.83
CA PHE A 60 -3.66 -5.09 1.42
C PHE A 60 -4.29 -3.95 0.61
N LEU A 61 -3.51 -2.92 0.26
CA LEU A 61 -4.04 -1.77 -0.49
C LEU A 61 -4.46 -2.15 -1.92
N VAL A 62 -3.74 -3.08 -2.55
CA VAL A 62 -4.13 -3.66 -3.85
C VAL A 62 -5.42 -4.44 -3.73
N GLY A 63 -5.54 -5.32 -2.72
CA GLY A 63 -6.76 -6.10 -2.46
C GLY A 63 -7.97 -5.23 -2.13
N ALA A 64 -7.75 -4.06 -1.52
CA ALA A 64 -8.78 -3.06 -1.28
C ALA A 64 -9.20 -2.27 -2.53
N GLY A 65 -8.54 -2.48 -3.67
CA GLY A 65 -8.81 -1.76 -4.91
C GLY A 65 -8.43 -0.28 -4.89
N ALA A 66 -7.52 0.12 -3.98
CA ALA A 66 -7.11 1.52 -3.82
C ALA A 66 -5.93 1.90 -4.73
N VAL A 67 -5.22 0.92 -5.29
CA VAL A 67 -3.94 1.10 -5.98
C VAL A 67 -4.11 0.96 -7.49
N GLY A 68 -3.50 1.86 -8.26
CA GLY A 68 -3.38 1.74 -9.72
C GLY A 68 -1.96 1.38 -10.20
N VAL A 69 -0.93 1.77 -9.43
CA VAL A 69 0.47 1.49 -9.76
C VAL A 69 1.23 1.01 -8.54
N VAL A 70 2.02 -0.04 -8.69
CA VAL A 70 2.96 -0.55 -7.70
C VAL A 70 4.36 -0.42 -8.25
N ASP A 71 5.26 0.17 -7.47
CA ASP A 71 6.67 0.39 -7.79
C ASP A 71 7.51 -0.25 -6.68
N THR A 72 8.11 -1.41 -6.94
CA THR A 72 8.78 -2.21 -5.89
C THR A 72 9.66 -3.31 -6.48
N CYS A 73 10.63 -3.77 -5.69
CA CYS A 73 11.49 -4.91 -6.01
C CYS A 73 10.78 -6.26 -5.80
N SER A 74 9.84 -6.34 -4.85
CA SER A 74 9.14 -7.57 -4.52
C SER A 74 7.90 -7.33 -3.67
N VAL A 75 6.91 -8.23 -3.80
CA VAL A 75 5.75 -8.30 -2.90
C VAL A 75 5.61 -9.74 -2.44
N THR A 76 6.10 -10.04 -1.23
CA THR A 76 6.05 -11.38 -0.63
C THR A 76 5.32 -11.35 0.70
N LEU A 77 4.83 -12.47 1.20
CA LEU A 77 4.29 -12.57 2.56
C LEU A 77 5.09 -13.58 3.37
N GLY A 78 6.42 -13.50 3.29
CA GLY A 78 7.33 -14.39 4.02
C GLY A 78 7.03 -15.86 3.73
N GLU A 79 6.90 -16.66 4.79
CA GLU A 79 6.58 -18.09 4.71
C GLU A 79 5.13 -18.39 4.31
N PHE A 80 4.24 -17.40 4.40
CA PHE A 80 2.81 -17.59 4.13
C PHE A 80 2.48 -17.57 2.63
N ALA A 81 3.24 -16.81 1.85
CA ALA A 81 3.09 -16.78 0.39
C ALA A 81 4.35 -16.24 -0.30
N ARG A 82 4.79 -16.95 -1.35
CA ARG A 82 5.89 -16.52 -2.23
C ARG A 82 5.58 -15.20 -2.93
N THR A 83 4.32 -14.92 -3.25
CA THR A 83 3.88 -13.67 -3.86
C THR A 83 2.59 -13.23 -3.19
N GLY A 84 2.44 -11.93 -2.92
CA GLY A 84 1.21 -11.36 -2.41
C GLY A 84 0.00 -11.77 -3.27
N PRO A 85 -1.03 -12.43 -2.71
CA PRO A 85 -2.11 -13.00 -3.51
C PRO A 85 -2.99 -11.93 -4.18
N ASN A 86 -3.18 -10.77 -3.55
CA ASN A 86 -3.93 -9.68 -4.17
C ASN A 86 -3.09 -8.98 -5.24
N PHE A 87 -1.81 -8.77 -4.96
CA PHE A 87 -0.87 -8.25 -5.95
C PHE A 87 -0.86 -9.11 -7.21
N ALA A 88 -0.60 -10.42 -7.07
CA ALA A 88 -0.61 -11.37 -8.18
C ALA A 88 -1.93 -11.35 -8.95
N ARG A 89 -3.07 -11.47 -8.24
CA ARG A 89 -4.40 -11.48 -8.86
C ARG A 89 -4.70 -10.19 -9.65
N HIS A 90 -4.30 -9.02 -9.14
CA HIS A 90 -4.61 -7.74 -9.78
C HIS A 90 -3.65 -7.39 -10.92
N VAL A 91 -2.38 -7.79 -10.84
CA VAL A 91 -1.43 -7.62 -11.94
C VAL A 91 -1.81 -8.54 -13.11
N ILE A 92 -2.09 -9.83 -12.85
CA ILE A 92 -2.51 -10.78 -13.90
C ILE A 92 -3.82 -10.34 -14.57
N ALA A 93 -4.73 -9.75 -13.81
CA ALA A 93 -6.00 -9.24 -14.33
C ALA A 93 -5.91 -7.84 -14.95
N ASP A 94 -4.71 -7.29 -15.16
CA ASP A 94 -4.44 -5.96 -15.72
C ASP A 94 -5.17 -4.81 -14.98
N ARG A 95 -5.39 -4.98 -13.67
CA ARG A 95 -6.02 -3.97 -12.80
C ARG A 95 -4.99 -3.09 -12.08
N VAL A 96 -3.74 -3.54 -12.01
CA VAL A 96 -2.64 -2.83 -11.37
C VAL A 96 -1.41 -2.92 -12.26
N ARG A 97 -0.80 -1.77 -12.55
CA ARG A 97 0.48 -1.72 -13.25
C ARG A 97 1.62 -1.95 -12.27
N ALA A 98 2.40 -3.00 -12.47
CA ALA A 98 3.64 -3.23 -11.74
C ALA A 98 4.84 -2.59 -12.46
N LEU A 99 5.70 -1.91 -11.70
CA LEU A 99 6.98 -1.38 -12.11
C LEU A 99 8.07 -2.02 -11.25
N ASP A 100 9.15 -2.44 -11.89
CA ASP A 100 10.37 -2.85 -11.21
C ASP A 100 11.18 -1.59 -10.86
N ASN A 101 11.66 -1.49 -9.62
CA ASN A 101 12.38 -0.31 -9.16
C ASN A 101 13.89 -0.43 -9.46
N THR A 102 14.33 0.21 -10.53
CA THR A 102 15.76 0.30 -10.91
C THR A 102 16.51 1.38 -10.14
#